data_AF-A0A833XZJ2-F1
#
_entry.id   AF-A0A833XZJ2-F1
#
_cell.length_a   1.000
_cell.length_b   1.000
_cell.length_c   1.000
_cell.angle_alpha   90.00
_cell.angle_beta   90.00
_cell.angle_gamma   90.00
#
_symmetry.space_group_name_H-M   'P 1'
#
loop_
_entity.id
_entity.type
_entity.pdbx_description
1 polymer ?
#
loop_
_entity_poly.entity_id
_entity_poly.type
_entity_poly.pdbx_seq_one_letter_code
_entity_poly.pdbx_strand_id
1 'polypeptide(L)'
;MEATMARRALLLSMSMTLASFFLIHVYGEHSAVGQIPGSRYHDQMRKMQAFRVSSARHDSVSLPLSLSPSLSSTGQPPEAAPSPHVYHVTSYGADPTGREDSTEALLRAISDAARGPSTGSLLEGIQNLGGAQINLEGGNYVISQPLRLPATGVGNLMIHGGSLRASDDFPTDENLIDLSASSTSNNEENKESSKDAELLSSSSPYNYEYITIRDLMLDSNYRGGGIEVINSLRTSIDNCYITHFTTNGILVQGGHETYIRSSFLG
;
A
#
# COMPACT_ATOMS: atom_id res chain seq x y z
N MET A 1 15.39 38.03 46.59
CA MET A 1 15.95 37.16 45.53
C MET A 1 14.88 36.68 44.53
N GLU A 2 13.63 36.43 44.95
CA GLU A 2 12.57 35.99 44.03
C GLU A 2 12.13 37.01 42.97
N ALA A 3 12.00 38.29 43.33
CA ALA A 3 11.57 39.34 42.40
C ALA A 3 12.51 39.53 41.18
N THR A 4 13.78 39.13 41.33
CA THR A 4 14.80 39.24 40.28
C THR A 4 14.73 38.08 39.27
N MET A 5 14.27 36.91 39.71
CA MET A 5 14.11 35.73 38.83
C MET A 5 12.84 35.81 37.99
N ALA A 6 11.74 36.32 38.55
CA ALA A 6 10.50 36.53 37.80
C ALA A 6 10.65 37.52 36.63
N ARG A 7 11.45 38.58 36.82
CA ARG A 7 11.75 39.55 35.75
C ARG A 7 12.60 38.95 34.62
N ARG A 8 13.52 38.03 34.94
CA ARG A 8 14.35 37.34 33.93
C ARG A 8 13.53 36.33 33.13
N ALA A 9 12.62 35.61 33.77
CA ALA A 9 11.72 34.66 33.10
C ALA A 9 10.73 35.37 32.17
N LEU A 10 10.20 36.53 32.57
CA LEU A 10 9.30 37.34 31.73
C LEU A 10 10.03 37.91 30.50
N LEU A 11 11.28 38.38 30.67
CA LEU A 11 12.09 38.89 29.55
C LEU A 11 12.50 37.81 28.55
N LEU A 12 12.77 36.58 29.01
CA LEU A 12 13.05 35.42 28.15
C LEU A 12 11.80 34.89 27.44
N SER A 13 10.63 34.99 28.07
CA SER A 13 9.34 34.66 27.44
C SER A 13 9.01 35.63 26.31
N MET A 14 9.18 36.94 26.54
CA MET A 14 8.91 37.95 25.50
C MET A 14 9.88 37.86 24.32
N SER A 15 11.14 37.46 24.53
CA SER A 15 12.10 37.28 23.42
C SER A 15 11.81 36.04 22.56
N MET A 16 11.29 34.95 23.13
CA MET A 16 10.85 33.78 22.34
C MET A 16 9.57 34.05 21.53
N THR A 17 8.63 34.84 22.06
CA THR A 17 7.42 35.22 21.29
C THR A 17 7.72 36.18 20.14
N LEU A 18 8.79 36.99 20.23
CA LEU A 18 9.19 37.91 19.15
C LEU A 18 9.95 37.19 18.02
N ALA A 19 10.58 36.05 18.29
CA ALA A 19 11.22 35.20 17.28
C ALA A 19 10.23 34.35 16.45
N SER A 20 8.93 34.38 16.81
CA SER A 20 7.88 33.56 16.18
C SER A 20 7.12 34.27 15.04
N PHE A 21 7.45 35.53 14.74
CA PHE A 21 6.80 36.32 13.68
C PHE A 21 7.74 36.58 12.49
N PHE A 22 8.33 35.52 11.94
CA PHE A 22 8.78 35.57 10.55
C PHE A 22 7.56 35.52 9.62
N LEU A 23 6.97 36.71 9.41
CA LEU A 23 6.01 36.96 8.34
C LEU A 23 6.65 36.57 7.02
N ILE A 24 6.18 35.48 6.40
CA ILE A 24 6.44 35.17 4.99
C ILE A 24 5.79 36.29 4.17
N HIS A 25 6.57 37.30 3.84
CA HIS A 25 6.22 38.25 2.79
C HIS A 25 6.37 37.52 1.46
N VAL A 26 5.24 37.12 0.86
CA VAL A 26 5.19 36.78 -0.56
C VAL A 26 5.38 38.08 -1.33
N TYR A 27 6.62 38.35 -1.71
CA TYR A 27 6.94 39.41 -2.66
C TYR A 27 6.74 38.83 -4.06
N GLY A 28 5.56 39.10 -4.62
CA GLY A 28 5.30 38.90 -6.04
C GLY A 28 5.88 40.07 -6.82
N GLU A 29 7.11 39.94 -7.31
CA GLU A 29 7.56 40.71 -8.47
C GLU A 29 8.30 39.84 -9.48
N HIS A 30 7.89 40.07 -10.72
CA HIS A 30 8.40 39.54 -11.98
C HIS A 30 9.92 39.33 -12.03
N SER A 31 10.34 38.15 -12.48
CA SER A 31 11.60 38.05 -13.22
C SER A 31 11.61 36.95 -14.28
N ALA A 32 11.91 37.45 -15.47
CA ALA A 32 12.53 36.86 -16.66
C ALA A 32 12.45 35.34 -16.85
N VAL A 33 11.71 34.99 -17.90
CA VAL A 33 11.86 33.81 -18.77
C VAL A 33 13.34 33.41 -18.88
N GLY A 34 13.70 32.35 -18.14
CA GLY A 34 14.95 31.61 -18.29
C GLY A 34 14.66 30.28 -18.97
N GLN A 35 15.17 30.13 -20.19
CA GLN A 35 15.12 28.90 -20.97
C GLN A 35 15.85 27.75 -20.26
N ILE A 36 15.15 26.66 -19.97
CA ILE A 36 15.74 25.36 -19.59
C ILE A 36 15.06 24.27 -20.44
N PRO A 37 15.79 23.26 -20.98
CA PRO A 37 15.35 22.49 -22.13
C PRO A 37 14.29 21.43 -21.78
N GLY A 38 13.04 21.68 -22.17
CA GLY A 38 11.88 20.81 -21.97
C GLY A 38 11.83 19.52 -22.82
N SER A 39 12.91 19.10 -23.46
CA SER A 39 12.87 17.96 -24.38
C SER A 39 12.83 16.60 -23.67
N ARG A 40 13.49 16.44 -22.52
CA ARG A 40 13.67 15.10 -21.90
C ARG A 40 12.45 14.62 -21.09
N TYR A 41 11.77 15.54 -20.42
CA TYR A 41 10.61 15.23 -19.57
C TYR A 41 9.36 14.88 -20.41
N HIS A 42 9.15 15.61 -21.51
CA HIS A 42 8.06 15.32 -22.43
C HIS A 42 8.22 13.98 -23.15
N ASP A 43 9.45 13.57 -23.48
CA ASP A 43 9.71 12.26 -24.09
C ASP A 43 9.44 11.10 -23.12
N GLN A 44 9.78 11.26 -21.84
CA GLN A 44 9.52 10.23 -20.83
C GLN A 44 8.01 10.09 -20.54
N MET A 45 7.30 11.22 -20.46
CA MET A 45 5.83 11.25 -20.39
C MET A 45 5.17 10.59 -21.60
N ARG A 46 5.67 10.87 -22.82
CA ARG A 46 5.13 10.29 -24.06
C ARG A 46 5.36 8.78 -24.13
N LYS A 47 6.50 8.27 -23.64
CA LYS A 47 6.76 6.82 -23.54
C LYS A 47 5.81 6.13 -22.55
N MET A 48 5.51 6.78 -21.42
CA MET A 48 4.56 6.27 -20.43
C MET A 48 3.12 6.23 -20.97
N GLN A 49 2.72 7.24 -21.75
CA GLN A 49 1.43 7.25 -22.46
C GLN A 49 1.36 6.19 -23.56
N ALA A 50 2.45 5.96 -24.30
CA ALA A 50 2.50 4.92 -25.34
C ALA A 50 2.33 3.51 -24.76
N PHE A 51 2.90 3.25 -23.57
CA PHE A 51 2.71 1.97 -22.85
C PHE A 51 1.25 1.77 -22.38
N ARG A 52 0.56 2.85 -22.00
CA ARG A 52 -0.88 2.78 -21.64
C ARG A 52 -1.78 2.45 -22.83
N VAL A 53 -1.45 2.92 -24.03
CA VAL A 53 -2.26 2.67 -25.23
C VAL A 53 -2.09 1.24 -25.76
N SER A 54 -0.94 0.59 -25.53
CA SER A 54 -0.73 -0.81 -25.92
C SER A 54 -1.54 -1.80 -25.08
N SER A 55 -1.82 -1.51 -23.81
CA SER A 55 -2.62 -2.40 -22.95
C SER A 55 -4.12 -2.33 -23.22
N ALA A 56 -4.61 -1.26 -23.84
CA ALA A 56 -6.04 -1.08 -24.15
C ALA A 56 -6.48 -1.71 -25.49
N ARG A 57 -5.56 -2.39 -26.22
CA ARG A 57 -5.80 -2.86 -27.59
C ARG A 57 -6.02 -4.37 -27.72
N HIS A 58 -6.06 -5.12 -26.62
CA HIS A 58 -6.25 -6.57 -26.65
C HIS A 58 -7.69 -7.05 -26.39
N ASP A 59 -8.61 -6.16 -26.03
CA ASP A 59 -10.01 -6.54 -25.78
C ASP A 59 -10.92 -6.17 -26.94
N SER A 60 -10.87 -6.95 -28.03
CA SER A 60 -12.00 -7.17 -28.94
C SER A 60 -11.63 -8.09 -30.11
N VAL A 61 -11.68 -9.40 -29.87
CA VAL A 61 -11.94 -10.38 -30.95
C VAL A 61 -13.00 -11.36 -30.46
N SER A 62 -14.22 -11.16 -30.92
CA SER A 62 -15.33 -12.12 -30.80
C SER A 62 -15.04 -13.34 -31.67
N LEU A 63 -15.08 -14.55 -31.11
CA LEU A 63 -15.04 -15.82 -31.84
C LEU A 63 -16.37 -16.59 -31.64
N PRO A 64 -16.91 -17.24 -32.69
CA PRO A 64 -18.19 -17.91 -32.62
C PRO A 64 -18.12 -19.29 -31.96
N LEU A 65 -19.24 -19.68 -31.32
CA LEU A 65 -19.49 -21.00 -30.75
C LEU A 65 -19.24 -22.13 -31.76
N SER A 66 -18.38 -23.09 -31.42
CA SER A 66 -18.38 -24.42 -32.07
C SER A 66 -18.12 -25.55 -31.06
N LEU A 67 -19.18 -26.34 -30.89
CA LEU A 67 -19.32 -27.77 -30.58
C LEU A 67 -18.12 -28.55 -29.99
N SER A 68 -18.38 -29.15 -28.83
CA SER A 68 -17.58 -30.17 -28.15
C SER A 68 -17.35 -31.43 -29.00
N PRO A 69 -16.20 -32.10 -28.81
CA PRO A 69 -16.15 -33.56 -28.81
C PRO A 69 -15.63 -34.08 -27.46
N SER A 70 -16.41 -34.96 -26.86
CA SER A 70 -16.02 -35.83 -25.76
C SER A 70 -14.91 -36.79 -26.20
N LEU A 71 -13.76 -36.76 -25.52
CA LEU A 71 -12.75 -37.80 -25.58
C LEU A 71 -12.33 -38.19 -24.17
N SER A 72 -12.63 -39.44 -23.84
CA SER A 72 -12.18 -40.14 -22.65
C SER A 72 -10.66 -40.39 -22.74
N SER A 73 -9.89 -39.93 -21.77
CA SER A 73 -8.51 -40.41 -21.56
C SER A 73 -8.28 -40.75 -20.08
N THR A 74 -7.96 -42.01 -19.87
CA THR A 74 -7.53 -42.64 -18.62
C THR A 74 -6.19 -42.08 -18.12
N GLY A 75 -6.12 -41.78 -16.82
CA GLY A 75 -4.91 -41.96 -16.00
C GLY A 75 -3.81 -40.91 -16.11
N GLN A 76 -3.97 -39.79 -15.40
CA GLN A 76 -2.84 -38.97 -14.92
C GLN A 76 -3.25 -38.35 -13.57
N PRO A 77 -2.38 -38.26 -12.54
CA PRO A 77 -2.67 -37.49 -11.34
C PRO A 77 -3.00 -36.05 -11.76
N PRO A 78 -3.89 -35.32 -11.06
CA PRO A 78 -4.18 -33.95 -11.42
C PRO A 78 -2.88 -33.14 -11.39
N GLU A 79 -2.39 -32.79 -12.58
CA GLU A 79 -1.42 -31.73 -12.74
C GLU A 79 -2.00 -30.52 -12.02
N ALA A 80 -1.26 -30.01 -11.03
CA ALA A 80 -1.73 -28.94 -10.17
C ALA A 80 -2.30 -27.83 -11.05
N ALA A 81 -3.60 -27.54 -10.87
CA ALA A 81 -4.25 -26.47 -11.61
C ALA A 81 -3.37 -25.22 -11.50
N PRO A 82 -3.12 -24.49 -12.62
CA PRO A 82 -2.31 -23.29 -12.58
C PRO A 82 -2.87 -22.39 -11.49
N SER A 83 -2.05 -22.08 -10.50
CA SER A 83 -2.50 -21.33 -9.34
C SER A 83 -3.00 -19.97 -9.81
N PRO A 84 -4.17 -19.55 -9.31
CA PRO A 84 -4.78 -18.31 -9.75
C PRO A 84 -3.86 -17.15 -9.39
N HIS A 85 -3.60 -16.26 -10.35
CA HIS A 85 -2.96 -14.99 -10.05
C HIS A 85 -3.97 -13.99 -9.44
N VAL A 86 -5.27 -14.31 -9.51
CA VAL A 86 -6.37 -13.50 -8.98
C VAL A 86 -7.05 -14.26 -7.84
N TYR A 87 -6.97 -13.71 -6.64
CA TYR A 87 -7.50 -14.25 -5.41
C TYR A 87 -8.80 -13.52 -5.08
N HIS A 88 -9.92 -14.16 -5.39
CA HIS A 88 -11.26 -13.63 -5.13
C HIS A 88 -11.60 -13.83 -3.65
N VAL A 89 -11.80 -12.76 -2.90
CA VAL A 89 -11.99 -12.83 -1.44
C VAL A 89 -13.24 -13.64 -1.04
N THR A 90 -14.27 -13.71 -1.88
CA THR A 90 -15.47 -14.52 -1.65
C THR A 90 -15.18 -16.02 -1.73
N SER A 91 -14.20 -16.45 -2.52
CA SER A 91 -13.72 -17.85 -2.56
C SER A 91 -13.07 -18.28 -1.25
N TYR A 92 -12.69 -17.30 -0.41
CA TYR A 92 -12.14 -17.50 0.92
C TYR A 92 -13.19 -17.37 2.04
N GLY A 93 -14.46 -17.15 1.69
CA GLY A 93 -15.57 -17.01 2.63
C GLY A 93 -15.85 -15.58 3.10
N ALA A 94 -15.29 -14.56 2.45
CA ALA A 94 -15.61 -13.17 2.76
C ALA A 94 -17.09 -12.87 2.43
N ASP A 95 -17.77 -12.11 3.28
CA ASP A 95 -19.16 -11.70 3.09
C ASP A 95 -19.21 -10.35 2.33
N PRO A 96 -19.57 -10.34 1.04
CA PRO A 96 -19.61 -9.12 0.23
C PRO A 96 -20.78 -8.19 0.58
N THR A 97 -21.67 -8.60 1.51
CA THR A 97 -22.81 -7.79 1.96
C THR A 97 -22.47 -6.89 3.15
N GLY A 98 -21.36 -7.15 3.83
CA GLY A 98 -20.88 -6.36 4.97
C GLY A 98 -21.70 -6.60 6.24
N ARG A 99 -22.32 -7.78 6.37
CA ARG A 99 -23.09 -8.17 7.55
C ARG A 99 -22.24 -8.97 8.53
N GLU A 100 -21.31 -9.76 8.01
CA GLU A 100 -20.39 -10.58 8.77
C GLU A 100 -18.95 -10.09 8.63
N ASP A 101 -18.15 -10.38 9.65
CA ASP A 101 -16.74 -10.07 9.64
C ASP A 101 -16.01 -10.89 8.57
N SER A 102 -15.28 -10.21 7.69
CA SER A 102 -14.56 -10.81 6.58
C SER A 102 -13.03 -10.82 6.77
N THR A 103 -12.52 -10.34 7.92
CA THR A 103 -11.08 -10.20 8.20
C THR A 103 -10.32 -11.50 7.93
N GLU A 104 -10.78 -12.61 8.50
CA GLU A 104 -10.10 -13.90 8.37
C GLU A 104 -10.02 -14.37 6.91
N ALA A 105 -11.10 -14.18 6.14
CA ALA A 105 -11.16 -14.55 4.74
C ALA A 105 -10.21 -13.68 3.88
N LEU A 106 -10.20 -12.37 4.09
CA LEU A 106 -9.31 -11.46 3.36
C LEU A 106 -7.83 -11.72 3.69
N LEU A 107 -7.48 -11.91 4.96
CA LEU A 107 -6.11 -12.25 5.37
C LEU A 107 -5.66 -13.60 4.78
N ARG A 108 -6.57 -14.58 4.69
CA ARG A 108 -6.29 -15.87 4.04
C ARG A 108 -6.03 -15.71 2.54
N ALA A 109 -6.83 -14.91 1.84
CA ALA A 109 -6.60 -14.59 0.43
C ALA A 109 -5.22 -13.93 0.21
N ILE A 110 -4.85 -12.98 1.06
CA ILE A 110 -3.53 -12.31 1.05
C ILE A 110 -2.41 -13.32 1.31
N SER A 111 -2.57 -14.21 2.29
CA SER A 111 -1.57 -15.23 2.64
C SER A 111 -1.35 -16.25 1.54
N ASP A 112 -2.41 -16.66 0.85
CA ASP A 112 -2.29 -17.53 -0.31
C ASP A 112 -1.62 -16.83 -1.49
N ALA A 113 -1.94 -15.55 -1.74
CA ALA A 113 -1.26 -14.76 -2.76
C ALA A 113 0.24 -14.62 -2.50
N ALA A 114 0.64 -14.39 -1.26
CA ALA A 114 2.05 -14.31 -0.86
C ALA A 114 2.80 -15.65 -1.05
N ARG A 115 2.09 -16.77 -1.03
CA ARG A 115 2.64 -18.13 -1.26
C ARG A 115 2.43 -18.64 -2.68
N GLY A 116 1.81 -17.82 -3.54
CA GLY A 116 1.49 -18.16 -4.91
C GLY A 116 2.72 -18.24 -5.82
N PRO A 117 2.50 -18.40 -7.13
CA PRO A 117 3.58 -18.37 -8.12
C PRO A 117 4.41 -17.09 -8.02
N SER A 118 5.73 -17.24 -8.14
CA SER A 118 6.65 -16.12 -8.11
C SER A 118 7.55 -16.11 -9.35
N THR A 119 7.88 -14.92 -9.84
CA THR A 119 8.71 -14.72 -11.04
C THR A 119 10.03 -14.03 -10.67
N GLY A 120 10.86 -14.74 -9.90
CA GLY A 120 12.14 -14.22 -9.43
C GLY A 120 11.99 -13.16 -8.33
N SER A 121 13.01 -12.31 -8.20
CA SER A 121 13.03 -11.21 -7.23
C SER A 121 12.88 -9.86 -7.94
N LEU A 122 12.37 -8.88 -7.20
CA LEU A 122 12.44 -7.47 -7.57
C LEU A 122 13.79 -6.90 -7.09
N LEU A 123 13.80 -6.05 -6.06
CA LEU A 123 15.02 -5.81 -5.29
C LEU A 123 15.47 -7.09 -4.56
N GLU A 124 16.76 -7.18 -4.24
CA GLU A 124 17.29 -8.27 -3.39
C GLU A 124 16.48 -8.38 -2.09
N GLY A 125 16.09 -9.61 -1.74
CA GLY A 125 15.23 -9.88 -0.60
C GLY A 125 13.73 -9.61 -0.80
N ILE A 126 13.30 -9.17 -2.00
CA ILE A 126 11.87 -8.95 -2.32
C ILE A 126 11.41 -9.92 -3.41
N GLN A 127 10.56 -10.88 -3.04
CA GLN A 127 9.92 -11.84 -3.92
C GLN A 127 8.91 -11.15 -4.86
N ASN A 128 9.06 -11.38 -6.16
CA ASN A 128 8.11 -10.90 -7.17
C ASN A 128 6.92 -11.87 -7.29
N LEU A 129 5.73 -11.46 -6.85
CA LEU A 129 4.50 -12.26 -6.91
C LEU A 129 3.83 -12.28 -8.31
N GLY A 130 4.55 -11.83 -9.35
CA GLY A 130 4.09 -11.97 -10.74
C GLY A 130 2.83 -11.17 -11.09
N GLY A 131 2.46 -10.18 -10.28
CA GLY A 131 1.25 -9.39 -10.47
C GLY A 131 0.01 -10.04 -9.85
N ALA A 132 0.18 -10.73 -8.72
CA ALA A 132 -0.92 -11.29 -7.94
C ALA A 132 -1.94 -10.20 -7.57
N GLN A 133 -3.23 -10.53 -7.57
CA GLN A 133 -4.33 -9.60 -7.34
C GLN A 133 -5.27 -10.15 -6.27
N ILE A 134 -5.51 -9.37 -5.22
CA ILE A 134 -6.60 -9.56 -4.27
C ILE A 134 -7.79 -8.78 -4.79
N ASN A 135 -8.81 -9.49 -5.28
CA ASN A 135 -9.98 -8.91 -5.91
C ASN A 135 -11.17 -8.95 -4.96
N LEU A 136 -11.70 -7.76 -4.62
CA LEU A 136 -12.84 -7.58 -3.72
C LEU A 136 -14.19 -7.65 -4.47
N GLU A 137 -14.20 -7.79 -5.80
CA GLU A 137 -15.40 -8.08 -6.61
C GLU A 137 -16.54 -7.05 -6.49
N GLY A 138 -16.22 -5.82 -6.09
CA GLY A 138 -17.17 -4.74 -5.85
C GLY A 138 -17.99 -4.89 -4.57
N GLY A 139 -17.69 -5.90 -3.74
CA GLY A 139 -18.39 -6.14 -2.47
C GLY A 139 -18.10 -5.08 -1.41
N ASN A 140 -18.92 -5.08 -0.36
CA ASN A 140 -18.71 -4.29 0.84
C ASN A 140 -18.38 -5.23 2.00
N TYR A 141 -17.18 -5.13 2.57
CA TYR A 141 -16.70 -6.08 3.57
C TYR A 141 -16.42 -5.34 4.87
N VAL A 142 -16.94 -5.90 5.97
CA VAL A 142 -16.61 -5.42 7.31
C VAL A 142 -15.38 -6.16 7.83
N ILE A 143 -14.44 -5.44 8.43
CA ILE A 143 -13.23 -6.01 9.03
C ILE A 143 -13.07 -5.55 10.49
N SER A 144 -12.67 -6.45 11.39
CA SER A 144 -12.35 -6.15 12.80
C SER A 144 -10.86 -5.98 13.07
N GLN A 145 -9.99 -6.31 12.12
CA GLN A 145 -8.54 -6.14 12.24
C GLN A 145 -7.93 -5.65 10.94
N PRO A 146 -6.76 -4.98 10.99
CA PRO A 146 -6.03 -4.54 9.79
C PRO A 146 -5.73 -5.67 8.82
N LEU A 147 -5.79 -5.34 7.54
CA LEU A 147 -5.27 -6.20 6.49
C LEU A 147 -3.76 -6.01 6.37
N ARG A 148 -3.01 -6.69 7.23
CA ARG A 148 -1.54 -6.70 7.21
C ARG A 148 -1.00 -7.75 6.26
N LEU A 149 0.00 -7.40 5.45
CA LEU A 149 0.68 -8.38 4.61
C LEU A 149 1.54 -9.33 5.49
N PRO A 150 1.50 -10.66 5.23
CA PRO A 150 1.97 -11.68 6.16
C PRO A 150 3.49 -11.89 6.21
N ALA A 151 4.26 -11.29 5.30
CA ALA A 151 5.72 -11.45 5.25
C ALA A 151 6.39 -10.21 4.65
N THR A 152 7.48 -9.75 5.27
CA THR A 152 8.39 -8.81 4.63
C THR A 152 9.04 -9.46 3.41
N GLY A 153 9.39 -8.63 2.43
CA GLY A 153 10.06 -9.09 1.23
C GLY A 153 9.12 -9.66 0.18
N VAL A 154 7.89 -9.14 0.03
CA VAL A 154 7.02 -9.45 -1.11
C VAL A 154 6.71 -8.21 -1.93
N GLY A 155 6.43 -8.40 -3.21
CA GLY A 155 6.14 -7.30 -4.11
C GLY A 155 5.37 -7.70 -5.36
N ASN A 156 4.99 -6.69 -6.15
CA ASN A 156 4.14 -6.87 -7.33
C ASN A 156 2.79 -7.55 -6.98
N LEU A 157 2.12 -7.00 -5.97
CA LEU A 157 0.80 -7.39 -5.46
C LEU A 157 -0.17 -6.22 -5.62
N MET A 158 -1.40 -6.52 -6.02
CA MET A 158 -2.49 -5.55 -6.11
C MET A 158 -3.64 -5.90 -5.17
N ILE A 159 -4.23 -4.92 -4.50
CA ILE A 159 -5.50 -5.05 -3.77
C ILE A 159 -6.49 -4.07 -4.40
N HIS A 160 -7.64 -4.56 -4.88
CA HIS A 160 -8.54 -3.69 -5.64
C HIS A 160 -10.02 -4.08 -5.67
N GLY A 161 -10.84 -3.10 -6.03
CA GLY A 161 -12.22 -3.27 -6.52
C GLY A 161 -13.23 -3.64 -5.46
N GLY A 162 -13.50 -2.76 -4.49
CA GLY A 162 -14.51 -3.00 -3.45
C GLY A 162 -14.48 -1.97 -2.32
N SER A 163 -15.21 -2.27 -1.25
CA SER A 163 -15.27 -1.42 -0.05
C SER A 163 -14.83 -2.20 1.19
N LEU A 164 -14.00 -1.57 2.02
CA LEU A 164 -13.65 -2.06 3.36
C LEU A 164 -14.21 -1.08 4.38
N ARG A 165 -14.94 -1.60 5.36
CA ARG A 165 -15.44 -0.84 6.49
C ARG A 165 -14.91 -1.42 7.80
N ALA A 166 -14.35 -0.58 8.66
CA ALA A 166 -14.02 -0.98 10.02
C ALA A 166 -15.30 -1.36 10.79
N SER A 167 -15.27 -2.50 11.47
CA SER A 167 -16.31 -2.87 12.43
C SER A 167 -16.31 -1.93 13.64
N ASP A 168 -17.33 -2.03 14.48
CA ASP A 168 -17.40 -1.27 15.74
C ASP A 168 -16.33 -1.69 16.76
N ASP A 169 -15.69 -2.85 16.56
CA ASP A 169 -14.62 -3.37 17.40
C ASP A 169 -13.21 -3.13 16.83
N PHE A 170 -13.09 -2.54 15.63
CA PHE A 170 -11.80 -2.32 14.95
C PHE A 170 -10.84 -1.41 15.76
N PRO A 171 -9.55 -1.70 15.94
CA PRO A 171 -8.65 -0.91 16.79
C PRO A 171 -8.63 0.60 16.46
N THR A 172 -8.51 1.45 17.48
CA THR A 172 -8.61 2.92 17.31
C THR A 172 -7.32 3.58 16.81
N ASP A 173 -6.22 2.84 16.81
CA ASP A 173 -4.86 3.28 16.53
C ASP A 173 -4.19 2.51 15.39
N GLU A 174 -4.94 1.68 14.66
CA GLU A 174 -4.45 0.92 13.51
C GLU A 174 -5.08 1.41 12.19
N ASN A 175 -4.57 0.95 11.06
CA ASN A 175 -5.04 1.32 9.72
C ASN A 175 -5.75 0.13 9.04
N LEU A 176 -6.80 0.39 8.25
CA LEU A 176 -7.54 -0.67 7.53
C LEU A 176 -6.62 -1.53 6.65
N ILE A 177 -5.70 -0.90 5.93
CA ILE A 177 -4.62 -1.57 5.19
C ILE A 177 -3.29 -1.16 5.79
N ASP A 178 -2.52 -2.15 6.22
CA ASP A 178 -1.27 -1.94 6.94
C ASP A 178 -0.12 -2.60 6.16
N LEU A 179 0.71 -1.76 5.54
CA LEU A 179 1.97 -2.13 4.89
C LEU A 179 3.17 -1.80 5.79
N SER A 180 3.07 -2.12 7.07
CA SER A 180 4.22 -2.27 7.96
C SER A 180 4.70 -3.73 7.97
N ALA A 181 5.99 -3.92 8.19
CA ALA A 181 6.49 -5.22 8.60
C ALA A 181 5.91 -5.51 9.98
N SER A 182 5.27 -6.67 10.16
CA SER A 182 5.12 -7.18 11.52
C SER A 182 6.54 -7.38 12.04
N SER A 183 6.96 -6.57 13.02
CA SER A 183 8.22 -6.82 13.69
C SER A 183 8.11 -8.23 14.27
N THR A 184 8.76 -9.21 13.63
CA THR A 184 9.24 -10.34 14.40
C THR A 184 10.11 -9.70 15.46
N SER A 185 9.59 -9.66 16.68
CA SER A 185 10.32 -9.27 17.87
C SER A 185 11.54 -10.18 17.99
N ASN A 186 12.61 -9.84 17.30
CA ASN A 186 13.93 -10.10 17.81
C ASN A 186 13.99 -9.24 19.05
N ASN A 187 13.78 -9.86 20.21
CA ASN A 187 14.11 -9.28 21.49
C ASN A 187 15.59 -8.87 21.41
N GLU A 188 15.86 -7.65 20.97
CA GLU A 188 17.15 -6.98 21.09
C GLU A 188 17.28 -6.49 22.53
N GLU A 189 17.38 -7.44 23.46
CA GLU A 189 18.09 -7.21 24.69
C GLU A 189 19.38 -8.03 24.64
N ASN A 190 20.48 -7.32 24.39
CA ASN A 190 21.87 -7.76 24.54
C ASN A 190 22.37 -8.84 23.57
N LYS A 191 22.81 -8.42 22.37
CA LYS A 191 24.05 -8.99 21.81
C LYS A 191 24.96 -7.89 21.29
N GLU A 192 26.10 -7.79 21.97
CA GLU A 192 27.27 -7.03 21.52
C GLU A 192 27.57 -7.33 20.04
N SER A 193 27.96 -6.28 19.35
CA SER A 193 28.32 -6.25 17.94
C SER A 193 29.48 -7.21 17.62
N SER A 194 29.16 -8.46 17.27
CA SER A 194 30.03 -9.24 16.40
C SER A 194 29.69 -8.89 14.96
N LYS A 195 30.63 -8.25 14.27
CA LYS A 195 30.56 -7.84 12.85
C LYS A 195 30.41 -9.01 11.86
N ASP A 196 30.22 -10.23 12.35
CA ASP A 196 30.16 -11.45 11.56
C ASP A 196 28.74 -12.04 11.48
N ALA A 197 27.74 -11.43 12.14
CA ALA A 197 26.33 -11.83 12.09
C ALA A 197 25.47 -11.02 11.09
N GLU A 198 26.02 -9.99 10.46
CA GLU A 198 25.34 -9.22 9.39
C GLU A 198 25.36 -9.93 8.01
N LEU A 199 26.07 -11.05 7.88
CA LEU A 199 26.21 -11.77 6.61
C LEU A 199 25.12 -12.82 6.34
N LEU A 200 24.14 -12.99 7.24
CA LEU A 200 23.06 -13.99 7.09
C LEU A 200 21.64 -13.40 7.09
N SER A 201 21.49 -12.08 7.16
CA SER A 201 20.20 -11.41 6.91
C SER A 201 20.32 -10.60 5.63
N SER A 202 20.23 -11.26 4.48
CA SER A 202 19.96 -10.62 3.19
C SER A 202 18.52 -10.07 3.14
N SER A 203 18.07 -9.44 4.22
CA SER A 203 16.78 -8.77 4.30
C SER A 203 16.94 -7.39 3.70
N SER A 204 16.18 -7.11 2.65
CA SER A 204 16.05 -5.75 2.13
C SER A 204 15.75 -4.78 3.27
N PRO A 205 16.31 -3.55 3.28
CA PRO A 205 15.88 -2.51 4.21
C PRO A 205 14.43 -2.08 3.94
N TYR A 206 13.81 -2.59 2.89
CA TYR A 206 12.43 -2.33 2.50
C TYR A 206 11.53 -3.53 2.74
N ASN A 207 10.33 -3.26 3.24
CA ASN A 207 9.32 -4.26 3.55
C ASN A 207 8.67 -4.82 2.28
N TYR A 208 8.30 -3.93 1.37
CA TYR A 208 7.54 -4.27 0.17
C TYR A 208 8.00 -3.45 -1.03
N GLU A 209 7.74 -3.97 -2.23
CA GLU A 209 7.98 -3.23 -3.48
C GLU A 209 6.83 -3.40 -4.46
N TYR A 210 6.45 -2.33 -5.16
CA TYR A 210 5.47 -2.41 -6.25
C TYR A 210 4.09 -2.92 -5.78
N ILE A 211 3.70 -2.52 -4.57
CA ILE A 211 2.36 -2.75 -4.04
C ILE A 211 1.40 -1.74 -4.67
N THR A 212 0.25 -2.20 -5.14
CA THR A 212 -0.79 -1.35 -5.71
C THR A 212 -2.08 -1.49 -4.92
N ILE A 213 -2.57 -0.38 -4.37
CA ILE A 213 -3.88 -0.29 -3.72
C ILE A 213 -4.73 0.60 -4.61
N ARG A 214 -5.83 0.08 -5.17
CA ARG A 214 -6.63 0.87 -6.12
C ARG A 214 -8.11 0.55 -6.19
N ASP A 215 -8.90 1.55 -6.59
CA ASP A 215 -10.35 1.42 -6.74
C ASP A 215 -11.04 0.88 -5.47
N LEU A 216 -10.66 1.43 -4.32
CA LEU A 216 -11.20 1.05 -3.01
C LEU A 216 -11.96 2.20 -2.35
N MET A 217 -13.09 1.88 -1.72
CA MET A 217 -13.68 2.73 -0.68
C MET A 217 -13.26 2.21 0.69
N LEU A 218 -12.60 3.03 1.49
CA LEU A 218 -12.13 2.71 2.83
C LEU A 218 -12.89 3.57 3.83
N ASP A 219 -13.78 2.95 4.59
CA ASP A 219 -14.54 3.59 5.66
C ASP A 219 -13.99 3.14 7.01
N SER A 220 -13.21 4.01 7.64
CA SER A 220 -12.61 3.75 8.94
C SER A 220 -13.64 3.76 10.08
N ASN A 221 -14.94 4.05 9.83
CA ASN A 221 -16.02 3.98 10.81
C ASN A 221 -15.74 4.77 12.11
N TYR A 222 -15.03 5.90 11.99
CA TYR A 222 -14.52 6.72 13.09
C TYR A 222 -13.57 5.95 14.04
N ARG A 223 -12.81 5.01 13.49
CA ARG A 223 -11.79 4.19 14.16
C ARG A 223 -10.49 4.21 13.35
N GLY A 224 -9.36 4.49 13.98
CA GLY A 224 -8.06 4.30 13.33
C GLY A 224 -7.87 5.14 12.05
N GLY A 225 -7.11 4.58 11.11
CA GLY A 225 -6.72 5.18 9.84
C GLY A 225 -7.09 4.36 8.60
N GLY A 226 -6.78 4.90 7.41
CA GLY A 226 -7.07 4.24 6.14
C GLY A 226 -5.94 3.31 5.68
N ILE A 227 -4.87 3.89 5.12
CA ILE A 227 -3.73 3.14 4.56
C ILE A 227 -2.45 3.56 5.27
N GLU A 228 -1.65 2.60 5.71
CA GLU A 228 -0.29 2.83 6.22
C GLU A 228 0.75 2.19 5.29
N VAL A 229 1.80 2.94 4.96
CA VAL A 229 2.92 2.49 4.12
C VAL A 229 4.25 2.80 4.81
N ILE A 230 4.91 1.76 5.33
CA ILE A 230 6.18 1.90 6.07
C ILE A 230 7.31 1.22 5.28
N ASN A 231 8.43 1.93 5.11
CA ASN A 231 9.67 1.41 4.51
C ASN A 231 9.44 0.60 3.23
N SER A 232 8.64 1.11 2.29
CA SER A 232 8.27 0.40 1.07
C SER A 232 8.70 1.16 -0.19
N LEU A 233 8.89 0.44 -1.29
CA LEU A 233 9.33 0.99 -2.57
C LEU A 233 8.21 0.99 -3.61
N ARG A 234 8.15 2.03 -4.44
CA ARG A 234 7.33 2.05 -5.67
C ARG A 234 5.87 1.66 -5.41
N THR A 235 5.31 2.14 -4.29
CA THR A 235 3.92 1.84 -3.90
C THR A 235 2.96 2.79 -4.62
N SER A 236 1.87 2.27 -5.19
CA SER A 236 0.84 3.07 -5.86
C SER A 236 -0.46 3.02 -5.08
N ILE A 237 -0.98 4.18 -4.71
CA ILE A 237 -2.34 4.35 -4.16
C ILE A 237 -3.15 5.16 -5.18
N ASP A 238 -4.14 4.54 -5.80
CA ASP A 238 -4.85 5.11 -6.95
C ASP A 238 -6.35 4.97 -6.85
N ASN A 239 -7.08 6.07 -7.06
CA ASN A 239 -8.54 6.05 -7.13
C ASN A 239 -9.19 5.43 -5.87
N CYS A 240 -8.68 5.81 -4.70
CA CYS A 240 -9.25 5.42 -3.41
C CYS A 240 -10.11 6.55 -2.82
N TYR A 241 -11.23 6.20 -2.19
CA TYR A 241 -12.03 7.11 -1.38
C TYR A 241 -11.91 6.69 0.08
N ILE A 242 -11.27 7.52 0.92
CA ILE A 242 -10.91 7.15 2.30
C ILE A 242 -11.60 8.12 3.25
N THR A 243 -12.41 7.60 4.16
CA THR A 243 -13.25 8.42 5.03
C THR A 243 -13.39 7.90 6.44
N HIS A 244 -13.89 8.76 7.33
CA HIS A 244 -14.16 8.50 8.74
C HIS A 244 -12.96 7.95 9.51
N PHE A 245 -11.74 8.37 9.16
CA PHE A 245 -10.56 8.08 9.96
C PHE A 245 -10.48 9.06 11.14
N THR A 246 -9.94 8.59 12.27
CA THR A 246 -9.61 9.42 13.44
C THR A 246 -8.11 9.69 13.56
N THR A 247 -7.28 8.93 12.84
CA THR A 247 -5.82 9.14 12.76
C THR A 247 -5.43 9.73 11.40
N ASN A 248 -4.84 8.93 10.51
CA ASN A 248 -4.39 9.34 9.18
C ASN A 248 -5.22 8.62 8.11
N GLY A 249 -5.73 9.36 7.13
CA GLY A 249 -6.33 8.74 5.94
C GLY A 249 -5.29 7.91 5.16
N ILE A 250 -4.13 8.51 4.89
CA ILE A 250 -2.95 7.81 4.35
C ILE A 250 -1.72 8.25 5.14
N LEU A 251 -0.97 7.32 5.69
CA LEU A 251 0.34 7.53 6.31
C LEU A 251 1.43 6.89 5.44
N VAL A 252 2.45 7.66 5.07
CA VAL A 252 3.64 7.17 4.37
C VAL A 252 4.87 7.58 5.16
N GLN A 253 5.67 6.61 5.59
CA GLN A 253 6.88 6.84 6.39
C GLN A 253 8.04 5.97 5.91
N GLY A 254 9.18 6.60 5.64
CA GLY A 254 10.32 5.94 5.01
C GLY A 254 10.00 5.50 3.58
N GLY A 255 10.83 4.61 3.03
CA GLY A 255 10.63 4.10 1.67
C GLY A 255 11.02 5.11 0.57
N HIS A 256 10.80 4.74 -0.69
CA HIS A 256 11.00 5.61 -1.86
C HIS A 256 9.90 5.40 -2.91
N GLU A 257 9.59 6.47 -3.65
CA GLU A 257 8.73 6.44 -4.84
C GLU A 257 7.28 6.00 -4.57
N THR A 258 6.68 6.45 -3.48
CA THR A 258 5.23 6.30 -3.28
C THR A 258 4.47 7.29 -4.16
N TYR A 259 3.56 6.77 -4.98
CA TYR A 259 2.74 7.55 -5.89
C TYR A 259 1.27 7.48 -5.47
N ILE A 260 0.71 8.63 -5.10
CA ILE A 260 -0.70 8.77 -4.72
C ILE A 260 -1.39 9.64 -5.76
N ARG A 261 -2.45 9.14 -6.38
CA ARG A 261 -3.22 9.90 -7.38
C ARG A 261 -4.71 9.59 -7.34
N SER A 262 -5.49 10.53 -7.86
CA SER A 262 -6.94 10.38 -8.07
C SER A 262 -7.72 9.93 -6.84
N SER A 263 -7.19 10.16 -5.63
CA SER A 263 -7.77 9.67 -4.38
C SER A 263 -8.34 10.84 -3.58
N PHE A 264 -9.36 10.56 -2.78
CA PHE A 264 -10.05 11.54 -1.96
C PHE A 264 -9.97 11.13 -0.48
N LEU A 265 -9.75 12.12 0.39
CA LEU A 265 -9.73 11.97 1.84
C LEU A 265 -10.87 12.82 2.40
N GLY A 266 -11.80 12.21 3.15
CA GLY A 266 -13.06 12.85 3.57
C GLY A 266 -13.42 12.63 5.03
#